data_AF-A0A166GPV9-F1
#
_entry.id   AF-A0A166GPV9-F1
#
_cell.length_a   1.000
_cell.length_b   1.000
_cell.length_c   1.000
_cell.angle_alpha   90.00
_cell.angle_beta   90.00
_cell.angle_gamma   90.00
#
_symmetry.space_group_name_H-M   'P 1'
#
loop_
_entity.id
_entity.type
_entity.pdbx_description
1 polymer ?
#
loop_
_entity_poly.entity_id
_entity_poly.type
_entity_poly.pdbx_seq_one_letter_code
_entity_poly.pdbx_strand_id
1 'polypeptide(L)'
;MAKLYLILILTLPESLCALSTLEVYSGYGAEQGEKPLRAAICSAYYATLGIEQDDVFASDGAKRDISHLQAYVDSSVIMGQTSRYQKDVEKCSNIEYMRCTPENGFFPDLSTVSRTDIISFCSPNNPTGAAASREQLTQLVQFSKKNGSVIVYDSAYAMYMSDH
;
A
#
# COMPACT_ATOMS: atom_id res chain seq x y z
N MET A 1 13.12 9.65 2.76
CA MET A 1 12.22 9.15 3.82
C MET A 1 11.09 8.40 3.14
N ALA A 2 10.84 7.15 3.51
CA ALA A 2 9.71 6.37 2.98
C ALA A 2 8.47 6.71 3.83
N LYS A 3 7.38 7.14 3.20
CA LYS A 3 6.07 7.33 3.86
C LYS A 3 5.23 6.08 3.58
N LEU A 4 4.70 5.45 4.62
CA LEU A 4 3.91 4.22 4.54
C LEU A 4 2.45 4.54 4.86
N TYR A 5 1.51 4.07 4.04
CA TYR A 5 0.07 4.30 4.19
C TYR A 5 -0.61 3.01 4.70
N LEU A 6 -1.34 3.07 5.82
CA LEU A 6 -2.12 1.95 6.35
C LEU A 6 -3.59 2.33 6.47
N ILE A 7 -4.47 1.43 6.04
CA ILE A 7 -5.92 1.61 5.96
C ILE A 7 -6.63 0.82 7.06
N LEU A 8 -7.53 1.47 7.81
CA LEU A 8 -8.47 0.81 8.73
C LEU A 8 -9.80 1.61 8.79
N ILE A 9 -10.95 0.95 8.61
CA ILE A 9 -12.27 1.56 8.84
C ILE A 9 -13.10 0.62 9.71
N LEU A 10 -13.64 1.15 10.80
CA LEU A 10 -14.76 0.59 11.53
C LEU A 10 -15.72 1.74 11.86
N THR A 11 -16.90 1.77 11.24
CA THR A 11 -18.02 2.59 11.74
C THR A 11 -18.96 1.70 12.53
N LEU A 12 -19.03 1.92 13.84
CA LEU A 12 -19.91 1.19 14.75
C LEU A 12 -21.30 1.87 14.83
N PRO A 13 -22.40 1.11 14.93
CA PRO A 13 -23.76 1.64 15.08
C PRO A 13 -23.94 2.62 16.26
N GLU A 14 -23.18 2.44 17.34
CA GLU A 14 -23.22 3.30 18.54
C GLU A 14 -22.76 4.73 18.25
N SER A 15 -21.82 4.91 17.31
CA SER A 15 -21.36 6.23 16.87
C SER A 15 -22.46 7.01 16.15
N LEU A 16 -23.40 6.31 15.48
CA LEU A 16 -24.52 6.94 14.78
C LEU A 16 -25.54 7.53 15.77
N CYS A 17 -25.81 6.81 16.87
CA CYS A 17 -26.65 7.29 17.94
C CYS A 17 -26.01 8.47 18.68
N ALA A 18 -24.69 8.46 18.86
CA ALA A 18 -23.97 9.55 19.51
C ALA A 18 -24.09 10.88 18.73
N LEU A 19 -24.08 10.84 17.39
CA LEU A 19 -24.29 12.01 16.53
C LEU A 19 -25.70 12.63 16.65
N SER A 20 -26.66 11.94 17.29
CA SER A 20 -28.01 12.49 17.52
C SER A 20 -28.12 13.38 18.77
N THR A 21 -27.03 13.55 19.52
CA THR A 21 -26.98 14.37 20.74
C THR A 21 -26.04 15.55 20.56
N LEU A 22 -26.44 16.73 21.07
CA LEU A 22 -25.63 17.95 20.96
C LEU A 22 -24.26 17.82 21.66
N GLU A 23 -24.15 16.97 22.67
CA GLU A 23 -22.93 16.77 23.45
C GLU A 23 -21.85 15.97 22.70
N VAL A 24 -22.25 15.09 21.77
CA VAL A 24 -21.33 14.16 21.10
C VAL A 24 -21.32 14.35 19.57
N TYR A 25 -22.13 15.27 19.05
CA TYR A 25 -22.08 15.66 17.65
C TYR A 25 -20.75 16.33 17.30
N SER A 26 -20.10 15.85 16.24
CA SER A 26 -18.97 16.51 15.60
C SER A 26 -19.26 16.79 14.12
N GLY A 27 -18.71 17.90 13.63
CA GLY A 27 -18.75 18.24 12.21
C GLY A 27 -17.67 17.51 11.41
N TYR A 28 -17.02 18.21 10.47
CA TYR A 28 -15.86 17.65 9.79
C TYR A 28 -14.73 17.35 10.78
N GLY A 29 -14.17 16.14 10.67
CA GLY A 29 -12.97 15.73 11.38
C GLY A 29 -11.69 16.21 10.69
N ALA A 30 -10.55 15.84 11.25
CA ALA A 30 -9.26 16.12 10.63
C ALA A 30 -9.09 15.32 9.31
N GLU A 31 -8.66 15.96 8.23
CA GLU A 31 -8.49 15.32 6.91
C GLU A 31 -7.50 14.15 6.93
N GLN A 32 -6.48 14.22 7.81
CA GLN A 32 -5.51 13.16 8.01
C GLN A 32 -6.06 11.97 8.84
N GLY A 33 -7.24 12.13 9.44
CA GLY A 33 -7.83 11.21 10.39
C GLY A 33 -7.66 11.63 11.85
N GLU A 34 -8.59 11.17 12.66
CA GLU A 34 -8.64 11.46 14.09
C GLU A 34 -7.36 11.01 14.80
N LYS A 35 -6.79 11.90 15.63
CA LYS A 35 -5.51 11.65 16.30
C LYS A 35 -5.50 10.36 17.13
N PRO A 36 -6.55 10.01 17.90
CA PRO A 36 -6.59 8.74 18.62
C PRO A 36 -6.52 7.51 17.72
N LEU A 37 -7.16 7.56 16.54
CA LEU A 37 -7.12 6.47 15.56
C LEU A 37 -5.70 6.30 14.99
N ARG A 38 -5.06 7.41 14.59
CA ARG A 38 -3.69 7.38 14.08
C ARG A 38 -2.68 6.86 15.10
N ALA A 39 -2.81 7.30 16.36
CA ALA A 39 -1.98 6.80 17.46
C ALA A 39 -2.20 5.30 17.69
N ALA A 40 -3.45 4.83 17.66
CA ALA A 40 -3.76 3.41 17.82
C ALA A 40 -3.16 2.55 16.69
N ILE A 41 -3.28 2.99 15.43
CA ILE A 41 -2.66 2.34 14.27
C ILE A 41 -1.14 2.27 14.44
N CYS A 42 -0.51 3.39 14.77
CA CYS A 42 0.93 3.48 14.98
C CYS A 42 1.41 2.52 16.07
N SER A 43 0.72 2.49 17.21
CA SER A 43 1.06 1.60 18.33
C SER A 43 0.83 0.13 18.00
N ALA A 44 -0.22 -0.21 17.24
CA ALA A 44 -0.56 -1.59 16.96
C ALA A 44 0.38 -2.24 15.93
N TYR A 45 0.78 -1.49 14.90
CA TYR A 45 1.48 -2.06 13.74
C TYR A 45 2.93 -1.60 13.59
N TYR A 46 3.31 -0.45 14.17
CA TYR A 46 4.57 0.23 13.84
C TYR A 46 5.40 0.67 15.05
N ALA A 47 5.06 0.23 16.26
CA ALA A 47 5.67 0.69 17.51
C ALA A 47 7.22 0.59 17.54
N THR A 48 7.80 -0.37 16.82
CA THR A 48 9.26 -0.61 16.79
C THR A 48 9.94 -0.10 15.51
N LEU A 49 9.19 0.51 14.59
CA LEU A 49 9.68 0.91 13.27
C LEU A 49 10.01 2.40 13.14
N GLY A 50 9.86 3.18 14.22
CA GLY A 50 10.14 4.62 14.22
C GLY A 50 9.16 5.44 13.37
N ILE A 51 7.96 4.89 13.12
CA ILE A 51 6.85 5.61 12.50
C ILE A 51 6.11 6.36 13.61
N GLU A 52 5.73 7.61 13.35
CA GLU A 52 4.95 8.41 14.30
C GLU A 52 3.50 8.56 13.83
N GLN A 53 2.59 8.93 14.74
CA GLN A 53 1.17 9.12 14.41
C GLN A 53 0.95 10.14 13.28
N ASP A 54 1.85 11.11 13.12
CA ASP A 54 1.77 12.16 12.09
C ASP A 54 2.27 11.68 10.72
N ASP A 55 2.88 10.50 10.65
CA ASP A 55 3.16 9.78 9.39
C ASP A 55 1.97 8.94 8.91
N VAL A 56 0.95 8.75 9.76
CA VAL A 56 -0.25 7.96 9.44
C VAL A 56 -1.33 8.84 8.84
N PHE A 57 -1.92 8.40 7.73
CA PHE A 57 -3.07 9.01 7.09
C PHE A 57 -4.20 7.98 7.08
N ALA A 58 -5.28 8.27 7.79
CA ALA A 58 -6.47 7.42 7.74
C ALA A 58 -7.28 7.79 6.49
N SER A 59 -7.70 6.79 5.73
CA SER A 59 -8.46 6.95 4.50
C SER A 59 -9.73 6.11 4.51
N ASP A 60 -10.55 6.30 3.49
CA ASP A 60 -11.75 5.51 3.27
C ASP A 60 -11.52 4.25 2.41
N GLY A 61 -10.26 3.87 2.18
CA GLY A 61 -9.93 2.57 1.59
C GLY A 61 -8.67 2.57 0.72
N ALA A 62 -7.99 1.42 0.67
CA ALA A 62 -6.72 1.26 -0.06
C ALA A 62 -6.83 1.64 -1.53
N LYS A 63 -7.93 1.24 -2.20
CA LYS A 63 -8.15 1.52 -3.62
C LYS A 63 -8.22 3.02 -3.92
N ARG A 64 -8.74 3.82 -2.98
CA ARG A 64 -8.80 5.29 -3.10
C ARG A 64 -7.43 5.92 -2.87
N ASP A 65 -6.66 5.42 -1.91
CA ASP A 65 -5.31 5.92 -1.65
C ASP A 65 -4.34 5.65 -2.78
N ILE A 66 -4.32 4.44 -3.32
CA ILE A 66 -3.43 4.12 -4.44
C ILE A 66 -3.83 4.95 -5.68
N SER A 67 -5.13 5.25 -5.83
CA SER A 67 -5.64 6.20 -6.82
C SER A 67 -5.11 7.62 -6.57
N HIS A 68 -5.17 8.14 -5.35
CA HIS A 68 -4.60 9.46 -5.02
C HIS A 68 -3.08 9.52 -5.21
N LEU A 69 -2.37 8.41 -4.96
CA LEU A 69 -0.94 8.27 -5.21
C LEU A 69 -0.59 8.04 -6.69
N GLN A 70 -1.59 7.89 -7.57
CA GLN A 70 -1.44 7.60 -9.00
C GLN A 70 -0.51 6.40 -9.28
N ALA A 71 -0.52 5.41 -8.38
CA ALA A 71 0.42 4.30 -8.38
C ALA A 71 -0.31 2.95 -8.48
N TYR A 72 -1.33 2.84 -9.35
CA TYR A 72 -2.14 1.62 -9.49
C TYR A 72 -2.40 1.25 -10.95
N VAL A 73 -2.19 -0.03 -11.24
CA VAL A 73 -2.54 -0.63 -12.54
C VAL A 73 -3.16 -2.00 -12.30
N ASP A 74 -4.45 -2.09 -12.56
CA ASP A 74 -5.23 -3.33 -12.62
C ASP A 74 -5.96 -3.39 -13.97
N SER A 75 -6.29 -4.60 -14.39
CA SER A 75 -7.14 -4.92 -15.53
C SER A 75 -8.41 -4.05 -15.64
N SER A 76 -8.94 -3.61 -14.49
CA SER A 76 -10.16 -2.80 -14.40
C SER A 76 -9.93 -1.28 -14.22
N VAL A 77 -8.76 -0.86 -13.75
CA VAL A 77 -8.45 0.54 -13.40
C VAL A 77 -6.98 0.84 -13.68
N ILE A 78 -6.72 1.83 -14.54
CA ILE A 78 -5.37 2.31 -14.86
C ILE A 78 -5.28 3.78 -14.45
N MET A 79 -4.35 4.09 -13.54
CA MET A 79 -4.09 5.45 -13.05
C MET A 79 -2.58 5.72 -13.11
N GLY A 80 -2.16 6.69 -13.93
CA GLY A 80 -0.75 7.08 -14.12
C GLY A 80 -0.47 7.64 -15.51
N GLN A 81 0.79 8.00 -15.81
CA GLN A 81 1.23 8.45 -17.15
C GLN A 81 1.43 7.29 -18.14
N THR A 82 0.57 6.29 -18.08
CA THR A 82 0.63 5.09 -18.92
C THR A 82 -0.06 5.37 -20.24
N SER A 83 0.47 4.84 -21.34
CA SER A 83 -0.21 4.91 -22.64
C SER A 83 -1.34 3.87 -22.75
N ARG A 84 -1.97 3.79 -23.93
CA ARG A 84 -3.11 2.90 -24.22
C ARG A 84 -2.83 1.44 -23.85
N TYR A 85 -3.79 0.79 -23.20
CA TYR A 85 -3.77 -0.65 -22.93
C TYR A 85 -3.70 -1.45 -24.24
N GLN A 86 -2.72 -2.35 -24.33
CA GLN A 86 -2.53 -3.25 -25.47
C GLN A 86 -3.17 -4.59 -25.15
N LYS A 87 -4.33 -4.87 -25.76
CA LYS A 87 -5.10 -6.09 -25.50
C LYS A 87 -4.33 -7.37 -25.82
N ASP A 88 -3.49 -7.35 -26.85
CA ASP A 88 -2.81 -8.56 -27.34
C ASP A 88 -1.75 -9.09 -26.36
N VAL A 89 -1.20 -8.21 -25.52
CA VAL A 89 -0.16 -8.54 -24.53
C VAL A 89 -0.61 -8.27 -23.10
N GLU A 90 -1.86 -7.85 -22.92
CA GLU A 90 -2.48 -7.47 -21.64
C GLU A 90 -1.62 -6.51 -20.80
N LYS A 91 -0.98 -5.54 -21.47
CA LYS A 91 -0.04 -4.59 -20.85
C LYS A 91 -0.29 -3.17 -21.29
N CYS A 92 0.06 -2.22 -20.43
CA CYS A 92 0.14 -0.80 -20.76
C CYS A 92 1.59 -0.43 -21.05
N SER A 93 1.79 0.54 -21.93
CA SER A 93 3.10 1.10 -22.23
C SER A 93 3.54 2.08 -21.13
N ASN A 94 4.86 2.28 -20.99
CA ASN A 94 5.51 3.05 -19.91
C ASN A 94 5.39 2.41 -18.51
N ILE A 95 5.17 1.11 -18.44
CA ILE A 95 5.23 0.34 -17.19
C ILE A 95 6.28 -0.74 -17.33
N GLU A 96 7.17 -0.82 -16.35
CA GLU A 96 8.05 -1.96 -16.16
C GLU A 96 7.31 -3.05 -15.39
N TYR A 97 7.06 -4.19 -16.03
CA TYR A 97 6.37 -5.33 -15.40
C TYR A 97 7.40 -6.27 -14.78
N MET A 98 7.49 -6.26 -13.45
CA MET A 98 8.32 -7.19 -12.69
C MET A 98 7.72 -8.60 -12.75
N ARG A 99 8.42 -9.53 -13.42
CA ARG A 99 7.90 -10.89 -13.62
C ARG A 99 8.09 -11.73 -12.36
N CYS A 100 6.98 -12.11 -11.73
CA CYS A 100 6.92 -13.06 -10.62
C CYS A 100 6.32 -14.38 -11.12
N THR A 101 7.05 -15.48 -11.00
CA THR A 101 6.61 -16.80 -11.45
C THR A 101 6.88 -17.87 -10.38
N PRO A 102 6.27 -19.06 -10.47
CA PRO A 102 6.61 -20.16 -9.57
C PRO A 102 8.12 -20.47 -9.56
N GLU A 103 8.79 -20.39 -10.72
CA GLU A 103 10.21 -20.72 -10.87
C GLU A 103 11.14 -19.76 -10.13
N ASN A 104 10.75 -18.49 -9.95
CA ASN A 104 11.51 -17.51 -9.17
C ASN A 104 10.96 -17.30 -7.75
N GLY A 105 10.09 -18.19 -7.28
CA GLY A 105 9.47 -18.08 -5.96
C GLY A 105 8.58 -16.84 -5.82
N PHE A 106 7.98 -16.40 -6.93
CA PHE A 106 7.15 -15.20 -7.04
C PHE A 106 7.83 -13.89 -6.60
N PHE A 107 9.16 -13.83 -6.70
CA PHE A 107 9.93 -12.62 -6.48
C PHE A 107 10.76 -12.28 -7.73
N PRO A 108 10.74 -11.03 -8.21
CA PRO A 108 11.37 -10.70 -9.48
C PRO A 108 12.89 -10.71 -9.39
N ASP A 109 13.56 -11.08 -10.49
CA ASP A 109 14.99 -10.85 -10.63
C ASP A 109 15.25 -9.36 -10.86
N LEU A 110 15.53 -8.64 -9.77
CA LEU A 110 15.77 -7.20 -9.76
C LEU A 110 16.97 -6.78 -10.63
N SER A 111 17.87 -7.70 -11.03
CA SER A 111 18.96 -7.37 -11.95
C SER A 111 18.49 -7.11 -13.39
N THR A 112 17.31 -7.63 -13.74
CA THR A 112 16.68 -7.50 -15.07
C THR A 112 15.66 -6.38 -15.14
N VAL A 113 15.28 -5.80 -13.98
CA VAL A 113 14.25 -4.78 -13.87
C VAL A 113 14.82 -3.40 -14.17
N SER A 114 14.24 -2.72 -15.15
CA SER A 114 14.59 -1.34 -15.48
C SER A 114 14.24 -0.37 -14.33
N ARG A 115 15.00 0.71 -14.20
CA ARG A 115 14.73 1.73 -13.18
C ARG A 115 13.38 2.42 -13.43
N THR A 116 12.57 2.55 -12.38
CA THR A 116 11.33 3.34 -12.35
C THR A 116 11.34 4.36 -11.21
N ASP A 117 10.49 5.39 -11.29
CA ASP A 117 10.31 6.36 -10.19
C ASP A 117 9.53 5.76 -9.01
N ILE A 118 8.51 4.96 -9.33
CA ILE A 118 7.62 4.32 -8.35
C ILE A 118 7.67 2.80 -8.56
N ILE A 119 7.73 2.08 -7.44
CA ILE A 119 7.63 0.62 -7.40
C ILE A 119 6.40 0.27 -6.57
N SER A 120 5.35 -0.22 -7.21
CA SER A 120 4.21 -0.81 -6.51
C SER A 120 4.53 -2.26 -6.16
N PHE A 121 4.52 -2.61 -4.88
CA PHE A 121 4.88 -3.93 -4.39
C PHE A 121 3.88 -4.40 -3.33
N CYS A 122 3.25 -5.56 -3.55
CA CYS A 122 2.23 -6.11 -2.66
C CYS A 122 2.75 -7.41 -2.03
N SER A 123 2.71 -7.49 -0.70
CA SER A 123 3.16 -8.68 0.05
C SER A 123 2.42 -8.81 1.40
N PRO A 124 1.64 -9.87 1.62
CA PRO A 124 1.35 -10.98 0.70
C PRO A 124 0.67 -10.54 -0.60
N ASN A 125 1.14 -11.06 -1.73
CA ASN A 125 0.69 -10.66 -3.05
C ASN A 125 -0.73 -11.17 -3.36
N ASN A 126 -1.55 -10.33 -3.99
CA ASN A 126 -2.73 -10.76 -4.73
C ASN A 126 -2.40 -10.71 -6.24
N PRO A 127 -2.57 -11.81 -7.01
CA PRO A 127 -3.30 -13.04 -6.68
C PRO A 127 -2.45 -14.21 -6.19
N THR A 128 -1.12 -14.12 -6.12
CA THR A 128 -0.29 -15.33 -5.92
C THR A 128 -0.26 -15.85 -4.49
N GLY A 129 -0.65 -15.03 -3.50
CA GLY A 129 -0.54 -15.32 -2.07
C GLY A 129 0.89 -15.28 -1.54
N ALA A 130 1.90 -15.06 -2.40
CA ALA A 130 3.30 -15.10 -1.99
C ALA A 130 3.66 -13.93 -1.07
N ALA A 131 4.29 -14.22 0.07
CA ALA A 131 4.85 -13.24 0.97
C ALA A 131 6.37 -13.15 0.76
N ALA A 132 6.89 -11.94 0.56
CA ALA A 132 8.31 -11.72 0.39
C ALA A 132 9.07 -11.96 1.71
N SER A 133 10.20 -12.64 1.63
CA SER A 133 11.09 -12.85 2.78
C SER A 133 11.77 -11.55 3.22
N ARG A 134 12.37 -11.57 4.42
CA ARG A 134 13.17 -10.43 4.91
C ARG A 134 14.33 -10.10 3.98
N GLU A 135 14.99 -11.12 3.43
CA GLU A 135 16.12 -11.00 2.51
C GLU A 135 15.65 -10.37 1.19
N GLN A 136 14.53 -10.83 0.65
CA GLN A 136 13.91 -10.29 -0.56
C GLN A 136 13.48 -8.83 -0.38
N LEU A 137 12.83 -8.48 0.74
CA LEU A 137 12.49 -7.09 1.05
C LEU A 137 13.74 -6.22 1.24
N THR A 138 14.80 -6.78 1.81
CA THR A 138 16.10 -6.08 1.91
C THR A 138 16.66 -5.79 0.53
N GLN A 139 16.64 -6.76 -0.39
CA GLN A 139 17.05 -6.56 -1.78
C GLN A 139 16.23 -5.47 -2.48
N LEU A 140 14.90 -5.47 -2.30
CA LEU A 140 14.00 -4.46 -2.86
C LEU A 140 14.31 -3.05 -2.32
N VAL A 141 14.56 -2.92 -1.01
CA VAL A 141 14.96 -1.65 -0.40
C VAL A 141 16.32 -1.18 -0.93
N GLN A 142 17.29 -2.07 -1.12
CA GLN A 142 18.59 -1.68 -1.70
C GLN A 142 18.45 -1.27 -3.16
N PHE A 143 17.65 -1.99 -3.94
CA PHE A 143 17.35 -1.66 -5.34
C PHE A 143 16.70 -0.28 -5.47
N SER A 144 15.66 0.00 -4.67
CA SER A 144 15.00 1.31 -4.68
C SER A 144 15.94 2.44 -4.26
N LYS A 145 16.75 2.25 -3.22
CA LYS A 145 17.76 3.24 -2.79
C LYS A 145 18.78 3.54 -3.89
N LYS A 146 19.31 2.50 -4.54
CA LYS A 146 20.27 2.64 -5.65
C LYS A 146 19.66 3.43 -6.82
N ASN A 147 18.39 3.22 -7.10
CA ASN A 147 17.69 3.78 -8.26
C ASN A 147 16.98 5.12 -7.97
N GLY A 148 16.96 5.56 -6.72
CA GLY A 148 16.19 6.73 -6.29
C GLY A 148 14.68 6.54 -6.44
N SER A 149 14.19 5.29 -6.33
CA SER A 149 12.77 4.94 -6.48
C SER A 149 12.03 5.04 -5.14
N VAL A 150 10.73 5.34 -5.21
CA VAL A 150 9.81 5.25 -4.06
C VAL A 150 9.06 3.92 -4.13
N ILE A 151 9.01 3.19 -3.02
CA ILE A 151 8.19 1.97 -2.91
C ILE A 151 6.82 2.34 -2.34
N VAL A 152 5.77 1.96 -3.06
CA VAL A 152 4.40 1.90 -2.54
C VAL A 152 4.17 0.45 -2.14
N TYR A 153 4.23 0.19 -0.83
CA TYR A 153 4.14 -1.16 -0.27
C TYR A 153 2.71 -1.44 0.21
N ASP A 154 2.03 -2.38 -0.45
CA ASP A 154 0.69 -2.83 -0.08
C ASP A 154 0.79 -4.03 0.87
N SER A 155 0.37 -3.80 2.12
CA SER A 155 0.35 -4.79 3.20
C SER A 155 -1.07 -5.21 3.59
N ALA A 156 -2.06 -5.07 2.72
CA ALA A 156 -3.48 -5.36 3.03
C ALA A 156 -3.72 -6.77 3.59
N TYR A 157 -2.90 -7.74 3.18
CA TYR A 157 -3.00 -9.13 3.62
C TYR A 157 -1.96 -9.53 4.68
N ALA A 158 -1.20 -8.58 5.26
CA ALA A 158 -0.12 -8.91 6.21
C ALA A 158 -0.61 -9.69 7.44
N MET A 159 -1.85 -9.47 7.89
CA MET A 159 -2.44 -10.20 9.02
C MET A 159 -2.77 -11.67 8.73
N TYR A 160 -2.69 -12.11 7.47
CA TYR A 160 -2.86 -13.51 7.07
C TYR A 160 -1.52 -14.27 7.04
N MET A 161 -0.39 -13.58 7.27
CA MET A 161 0.90 -14.25 7.36
C MET A 161 0.89 -15.28 8.50
N SER A 162 1.42 -16.45 8.20
CA SER A 162 1.52 -17.57 9.13
C SER A 162 3.00 -17.95 9.28
N ASP A 163 3.40 -18.34 10.49
CA ASP A 163 4.70 -18.99 10.67
C ASP A 163 4.63 -20.37 10.00
N HIS A 164 5.45 -20.58 8.97
CA HIS A 164 5.68 -21.91 8.39
C HIS A 164 6.98 -22.49 8.94
#